data_AF-A0A7W6XC86-F1
#
_entry.id   AF-A0A7W6XC86-F1
#
_cell.length_a   1.000
_cell.length_b   1.000
_cell.length_c   1.000
_cell.angle_alpha   90.00
_cell.angle_beta   90.00
_cell.angle_gamma   90.00
#
_symmetry.space_group_name_H-M   'P 1'
#
loop_
_entity.id
_entity.type
_entity.pdbx_description
1 polymer ?
#
loop_
_entity_poly.entity_id
_entity_poly.type
_entity_poly.pdbx_seq_one_letter_code
_entity_poly.pdbx_strand_id
1 'polypeptide(L)'
;MVDSTELSFAKTRAIWLRRGNSRTMPPKTTEQDARRVNAEETAAAVLGWMAGEPDMMQRFLALSGVSPDQIRSAISDPGFLAGMIDFVMGHEPTLLAFCEATGTKPETVIAAHHHYSGPYIGPGDF
;
A
#
# COMPACT_ATOMS: atom_id res chain seq x y z
N MET A 1 22.34 -57.20 -29.49
CA MET A 1 20.98 -56.65 -29.30
C MET A 1 20.85 -56.10 -27.89
N VAL A 2 21.44 -54.93 -27.65
CA VAL A 2 21.03 -53.94 -26.65
C VAL A 2 21.55 -52.61 -27.18
N ASP A 3 20.62 -51.73 -27.56
CA ASP A 3 20.86 -50.55 -28.41
C ASP A 3 21.35 -49.37 -27.56
N SER A 4 22.40 -48.70 -28.04
CA SER A 4 23.21 -47.69 -27.34
C SER A 4 22.54 -46.31 -27.18
N THR A 5 21.21 -46.26 -27.16
CA THR A 5 20.42 -45.04 -27.39
C THR A 5 19.77 -44.47 -26.12
N GLU A 6 20.06 -45.03 -24.94
CA GLU A 6 19.61 -44.47 -23.64
C GLU A 6 20.73 -43.76 -22.84
N LEU A 7 21.98 -43.81 -23.31
CA LEU A 7 23.12 -43.11 -22.70
C LEU A 7 23.15 -41.60 -22.98
N SER A 8 22.18 -41.07 -23.73
CA SER A 8 22.06 -39.64 -24.06
C SER A 8 21.22 -38.85 -23.03
N PHE A 9 20.40 -39.50 -22.20
CA PHE A 9 19.51 -38.80 -21.25
C PHE A 9 20.11 -38.61 -19.84
N ALA A 10 21.13 -39.37 -19.45
CA ALA A 10 21.76 -39.26 -18.13
C ALA A 10 22.89 -38.20 -18.06
N LYS A 11 23.45 -37.77 -19.19
CA LYS A 11 24.57 -36.80 -19.22
C LYS A 11 24.12 -35.34 -19.20
N THR A 12 22.89 -35.06 -19.62
CA THR A 12 22.32 -33.69 -19.69
C THR A 12 21.72 -33.21 -18.36
N ARG A 13 21.47 -34.12 -17.41
CA ARG A 13 20.90 -33.78 -16.08
C ARG A 13 21.95 -33.46 -15.02
N ALA A 14 23.23 -33.69 -15.30
CA ALA A 14 24.33 -33.54 -14.35
C ALA A 14 25.01 -32.15 -14.36
N ILE A 15 24.64 -31.27 -15.30
CA ILE A 15 25.25 -29.93 -15.45
C ILE A 15 24.67 -28.90 -14.47
N TRP A 16 23.47 -29.13 -13.91
CA TRP A 16 22.78 -28.14 -13.05
C TRP A 16 22.96 -28.34 -11.54
N LEU A 17 23.69 -29.36 -11.08
CA LEU A 17 23.70 -29.72 -9.64
C LEU A 17 25.00 -29.42 -8.86
N ARG A 18 25.89 -28.58 -9.38
CA ARG A 18 27.12 -28.25 -8.65
C ARG A 18 27.55 -26.81 -8.86
N ARG A 19 27.22 -25.96 -7.87
CA ARG A 19 27.82 -24.65 -7.48
C ARG A 19 26.85 -23.46 -7.51
N GLY A 20 26.35 -23.10 -6.31
CA GLY A 20 26.17 -21.70 -5.88
C GLY A 20 24.85 -20.99 -6.23
N ASN A 21 23.91 -21.02 -5.27
CA ASN A 21 23.05 -19.90 -4.88
C ASN A 21 22.26 -19.17 -5.99
N SER A 22 21.24 -19.83 -6.54
CA SER A 22 20.18 -19.19 -7.33
C SER A 22 19.36 -18.26 -6.43
N ARG A 23 19.72 -16.97 -6.42
CA ARG A 23 18.87 -15.87 -5.99
C ARG A 23 17.66 -15.76 -6.94
N THR A 24 16.69 -16.67 -6.83
CA THR A 24 15.33 -16.36 -7.26
C THR A 24 14.65 -15.69 -6.07
N MET A 25 14.66 -14.36 -6.08
CA MET A 25 13.88 -13.56 -5.14
C MET A 25 12.39 -13.95 -5.32
N PRO A 26 11.65 -14.27 -4.24
CA PRO A 26 10.22 -14.52 -4.38
C PRO A 26 9.54 -13.28 -5.00
N PRO A 27 8.45 -13.44 -5.77
CA PRO A 27 7.75 -12.32 -6.36
C PRO A 27 7.32 -11.34 -5.26
N LYS A 28 7.76 -10.08 -5.33
CA LYS A 28 7.26 -9.02 -4.44
C LYS A 28 5.76 -8.79 -4.57
N THR A 29 5.13 -9.37 -5.59
CA THR A 29 3.73 -9.21 -5.97
C THR A 29 2.76 -9.54 -4.83
N THR A 30 2.88 -10.70 -4.15
CA THR A 30 1.91 -11.06 -3.08
C THR A 30 1.94 -10.14 -1.87
N GLU A 31 3.13 -9.69 -1.45
CA GLU A 31 3.28 -8.83 -0.27
C GLU A 31 3.02 -7.36 -0.60
N GLN A 32 3.30 -6.92 -1.84
CA GLN A 32 2.92 -5.59 -2.30
C GLN A 32 1.42 -5.48 -2.52
N ASP A 33 0.78 -6.48 -3.12
CA ASP A 33 -0.68 -6.52 -3.32
C ASP A 33 -1.40 -6.53 -1.97
N ALA A 34 -0.94 -7.33 -0.99
CA ALA A 34 -1.51 -7.33 0.36
C ALA A 34 -1.36 -5.96 1.07
N ARG A 35 -0.21 -5.27 0.91
CA ARG A 35 -0.02 -3.92 1.45
C ARG A 35 -0.91 -2.88 0.77
N ARG A 36 -1.12 -2.98 -0.55
CA ARG A 36 -2.02 -2.10 -1.32
C ARG A 36 -3.46 -2.27 -0.89
N VAL A 37 -3.93 -3.52 -0.84
CA VAL A 37 -5.29 -3.85 -0.39
C VAL A 37 -5.52 -3.31 1.02
N ASN A 38 -4.53 -3.42 1.92
CA ASN A 38 -4.62 -2.88 3.27
C ASN A 38 -4.67 -1.34 3.29
N ALA A 39 -3.89 -0.66 2.44
CA ALA A 39 -3.90 0.81 2.34
C ALA A 39 -5.20 1.35 1.74
N GLU A 40 -5.71 0.73 0.68
CA GLU A 40 -6.98 1.07 0.03
C GLU A 40 -8.17 0.89 0.99
N GLU A 41 -8.20 -0.22 1.71
CA GLU A 41 -9.23 -0.48 2.73
C GLU A 41 -9.16 0.56 3.86
N THR A 42 -7.96 0.91 4.31
CA THR A 42 -7.76 1.93 5.34
C THR A 42 -8.21 3.31 4.86
N ALA A 43 -7.85 3.72 3.65
CA ALA A 43 -8.27 5.00 3.08
C ALA A 43 -9.80 5.08 2.92
N ALA A 44 -10.42 3.99 2.46
CA ALA A 44 -11.87 3.90 2.35
C ALA A 44 -12.54 3.98 3.74
N ALA A 45 -11.98 3.32 4.75
CA ALA A 45 -12.48 3.40 6.13
C ALA A 45 -12.38 4.82 6.69
N VAL A 46 -11.25 5.51 6.47
CA VAL A 46 -11.07 6.92 6.86
C VAL A 46 -12.10 7.80 6.19
N LEU A 47 -12.28 7.68 4.87
CA LEU A 47 -13.25 8.48 4.13
C LEU A 47 -14.68 8.23 4.62
N GLY A 48 -15.04 6.96 4.84
CA GLY A 48 -16.36 6.57 5.35
C GLY A 48 -16.62 7.10 6.77
N TRP A 49 -15.62 7.04 7.64
CA TRP A 49 -15.71 7.57 9.00
C TRP A 49 -15.86 9.11 9.00
N MET A 50 -15.01 9.81 8.25
CA MET A 50 -15.12 11.28 8.14
C MET A 50 -16.43 11.73 7.49
N ALA A 51 -17.02 10.93 6.59
CA ALA A 51 -18.32 11.25 6.01
C ALA A 51 -19.46 11.25 7.06
N GLY A 52 -19.27 10.56 8.19
CA GLY A 52 -20.14 10.65 9.37
C GLY A 52 -19.91 11.90 10.23
N GLU A 53 -18.77 12.59 10.04
CA GLU A 53 -18.33 13.76 10.81
C GLU A 53 -18.32 15.02 9.92
N PRO A 54 -19.49 15.65 9.69
CA PRO A 54 -19.64 16.70 8.67
C PRO A 54 -18.75 17.92 8.90
N ASP A 55 -18.57 18.35 10.15
CA ASP A 55 -17.70 19.49 10.48
C ASP A 55 -16.23 19.20 10.18
N MET A 56 -15.81 17.95 10.36
CA MET A 56 -14.44 17.50 10.08
C MET A 56 -14.20 17.40 8.57
N MET A 57 -15.13 16.77 7.86
CA MET A 57 -15.11 16.69 6.40
C MET A 57 -15.05 18.07 5.77
N GLN A 58 -15.88 19.02 6.23
CA GLN A 58 -15.87 20.39 5.73
C GLN A 58 -14.53 21.10 5.94
N ARG A 59 -13.90 20.93 7.10
CA ARG A 59 -12.57 21.50 7.37
C ARG A 59 -11.51 20.92 6.45
N PHE A 60 -11.49 19.60 6.27
CA PHE A 60 -10.54 18.95 5.37
C PHE A 60 -10.71 19.42 3.91
N LEU A 61 -11.93 19.52 3.42
CA LEU A 61 -12.24 20.03 2.08
C LEU A 61 -11.81 21.50 1.91
N ALA A 62 -12.05 22.34 2.92
CA ALA A 62 -11.60 23.73 2.91
C ALA A 62 -10.06 23.86 2.86
N LEU A 63 -9.34 22.97 3.55
CA LEU A 63 -7.86 22.96 3.56
C LEU A 63 -7.26 22.40 2.27
N SER A 64 -7.88 21.36 1.69
CA SER A 64 -7.42 20.73 0.45
C SER A 64 -7.80 21.53 -0.82
N GLY A 65 -8.74 22.46 -0.71
CA GLY A 65 -9.27 23.22 -1.85
C GLY A 65 -10.24 22.43 -2.74
N VAL A 66 -10.67 21.24 -2.29
CA VAL A 66 -11.61 20.37 -3.01
C VAL A 66 -13.04 20.69 -2.58
N SER A 67 -13.97 20.85 -3.53
CA SER A 67 -15.39 20.99 -3.21
C SER A 67 -16.08 19.63 -3.02
N PRO A 68 -17.21 19.55 -2.30
CA PRO A 68 -17.92 18.29 -2.08
C PRO A 68 -18.28 17.50 -3.34
N ASP A 69 -18.63 18.21 -4.42
CA ASP A 69 -18.94 17.62 -5.74
C ASP A 69 -17.70 17.02 -6.43
N GLN A 70 -16.50 17.46 -6.08
CA GLN A 70 -15.23 16.99 -6.64
C GLN A 70 -14.65 15.77 -5.90
N ILE A 71 -15.18 15.39 -4.72
CA ILE A 71 -14.64 14.29 -3.89
C ILE A 71 -14.48 13.01 -4.71
N ARG A 72 -15.48 12.65 -5.52
CA ARG A 72 -15.44 11.41 -6.31
C ARG A 72 -14.29 11.39 -7.31
N SER A 73 -13.90 12.55 -7.84
CA SER A 73 -12.72 12.66 -8.70
C SER A 73 -11.44 12.69 -7.86
N ALA A 74 -11.46 13.40 -6.73
CA ALA A 74 -10.30 13.59 -5.85
C ALA A 74 -9.80 12.28 -5.22
N ILE A 75 -10.69 11.33 -4.89
CA ILE A 75 -10.28 10.01 -4.35
C ILE A 75 -9.45 9.17 -5.33
N SER A 76 -9.40 9.53 -6.62
CA SER A 76 -8.52 8.88 -7.60
C SER A 76 -7.07 9.41 -7.53
N ASP A 77 -6.85 10.51 -6.82
CA ASP A 77 -5.53 11.11 -6.61
C ASP A 77 -4.88 10.54 -5.33
N PRO A 78 -3.71 9.87 -5.44
CA PRO A 78 -2.96 9.43 -4.27
C PRO A 78 -2.58 10.57 -3.33
N GLY A 79 -2.33 11.78 -3.85
CA GLY A 79 -1.98 12.95 -3.05
C GLY A 79 -3.12 13.37 -2.12
N PHE A 80 -4.35 13.41 -2.64
CA PHE A 80 -5.55 13.66 -1.85
C PHE A 80 -5.74 12.62 -0.74
N LEU A 81 -5.57 11.32 -1.04
CA LEU A 81 -5.68 10.25 -0.04
C LEU A 81 -4.58 10.34 1.03
N ALA A 82 -3.35 10.69 0.63
CA ALA A 82 -2.26 10.94 1.57
C ALA A 82 -2.61 12.12 2.51
N GLY A 83 -3.05 13.25 1.95
CA GLY A 83 -3.42 14.43 2.73
C GLY A 83 -4.62 14.18 3.65
N MET A 84 -5.57 13.36 3.23
CA MET A 84 -6.70 12.94 4.06
C MET A 84 -6.26 12.13 5.28
N ILE A 85 -5.39 11.15 5.07
CA ILE A 85 -4.88 10.31 6.14
C ILE A 85 -3.97 11.15 7.06
N ASP A 86 -3.14 12.02 6.50
CA ASP A 86 -2.30 12.97 7.24
C ASP A 86 -3.14 13.92 8.11
N PHE A 87 -4.28 14.42 7.59
CA PHE A 87 -5.19 15.27 8.35
C PHE A 87 -5.75 14.57 9.60
N VAL A 88 -6.09 13.28 9.50
CA VAL A 88 -6.52 12.47 10.66
C VAL A 88 -5.36 12.23 11.62
N MET A 89 -4.16 11.93 11.10
CA MET A 89 -2.95 11.70 11.89
C MET A 89 -2.43 12.96 12.58
N GLY A 90 -2.67 14.15 12.00
CA GLY A 90 -2.22 15.44 12.51
C GLY A 90 -2.91 15.89 13.81
N HIS A 91 -3.97 15.17 14.22
CA HIS A 91 -4.66 15.41 15.48
C HIS A 91 -4.88 14.09 16.23
N GLU A 92 -4.06 13.84 17.26
CA GLU A 92 -4.08 12.58 18.02
C GLU A 92 -5.47 12.17 18.51
N PRO A 93 -6.33 13.05 19.08
CA PRO A 93 -7.69 12.66 19.47
C PRO A 93 -8.55 12.16 18.30
N THR A 94 -8.37 12.75 17.11
CA THR A 94 -9.09 12.33 15.89
C THR A 94 -8.61 10.95 15.45
N LEU A 95 -7.30 10.72 15.43
CA LEU A 95 -6.71 9.43 15.10
C LEU A 95 -7.21 8.33 16.04
N LEU A 96 -7.18 8.58 17.36
CA LEU A 96 -7.65 7.62 18.35
C LEU A 96 -9.16 7.33 18.22
N ALA A 97 -9.98 8.36 18.00
CA ALA A 97 -11.42 8.19 17.78
C ALA A 97 -11.72 7.34 16.52
N PHE A 98 -10.98 7.56 15.43
CA PHE A 98 -11.06 6.73 14.24
C PHE A 98 -10.66 5.28 14.52
N CYS A 99 -9.53 5.06 15.21
CA CYS A 99 -9.04 3.73 15.56
C CYS A 99 -10.03 2.98 16.46
N GLU A 100 -10.64 3.65 17.44
CA GLU A 100 -11.67 3.08 18.31
C GLU A 100 -12.94 2.72 17.52
N ALA A 101 -13.41 3.61 16.65
CA ALA A 101 -14.63 3.41 15.88
C ALA A 101 -14.52 2.29 14.83
N THR A 102 -13.33 2.09 14.25
CA THR A 102 -13.11 1.14 13.15
C THR A 102 -12.39 -0.14 13.56
N GLY A 103 -11.82 -0.18 14.77
CA GLY A 103 -10.91 -1.24 15.20
C GLY A 103 -9.56 -1.25 14.46
N THR A 104 -9.29 -0.21 13.67
CA THR A 104 -8.04 -0.07 12.91
C THR A 104 -6.90 0.29 13.85
N LYS A 105 -5.75 -0.38 13.69
CA LYS A 105 -4.56 -0.07 14.47
C LYS A 105 -3.88 1.21 13.95
N PRO A 106 -3.32 2.07 14.82
CA PRO A 106 -2.60 3.28 14.38
C PRO A 106 -1.46 2.98 13.39
N GLU A 107 -0.76 1.86 13.56
CA GLU A 107 0.33 1.45 12.66
C GLU A 107 -0.18 1.16 11.25
N THR A 108 -1.43 0.68 11.13
CA THR A 108 -2.10 0.47 9.84
C THR A 108 -2.40 1.80 9.14
N VAL A 109 -2.82 2.82 9.89
CA VAL A 109 -3.05 4.18 9.37
C VAL A 109 -1.75 4.78 8.85
N ILE A 110 -0.66 4.65 9.61
CA ILE A 110 0.67 5.11 9.21
C ILE A 110 1.15 4.38 7.95
N ALA A 111 0.96 3.06 7.88
CA ALA A 111 1.32 2.27 6.70
C ALA A 111 0.52 2.70 5.46
N ALA A 112 -0.77 3.02 5.61
CA ALA A 112 -1.59 3.55 4.52
C ALA A 112 -1.11 4.94 4.08
N HIS A 113 -0.79 5.84 5.01
CA HIS A 113 -0.21 7.14 4.66
C HIS A 113 1.07 7.00 3.82
N HIS A 114 2.01 6.15 4.26
CA HIS A 114 3.25 5.89 3.52
C HIS A 114 3.01 5.27 2.14
N HIS A 115 1.92 4.51 1.96
CA HIS A 115 1.55 3.98 0.66
C HIS A 115 1.19 5.10 -0.32
N TYR A 116 0.41 6.09 0.13
CA TYR A 116 -0.11 7.16 -0.72
C TYR A 116 0.86 8.35 -0.87
N SER A 117 1.69 8.64 0.13
CA SER A 117 2.67 9.74 0.08
C SER A 117 3.81 9.48 -0.92
N GLY A 118 3.92 8.25 -1.45
CA GLY A 118 5.04 7.81 -2.30
C GLY A 118 6.35 7.65 -1.52
N PRO A 119 7.47 7.29 -2.20
CA PRO A 119 8.78 7.35 -1.57
C PRO A 119 9.02 8.79 -1.11
N TYR A 120 9.28 8.97 0.18
CA TYR A 120 9.68 10.26 0.74
C TYR A 120 10.91 10.77 -0.02
N ILE A 121 10.71 11.64 -1.02
CA ILE A 121 11.79 12.46 -1.57
C ILE A 121 11.90 13.62 -0.60
N GLY A 122 12.79 13.47 0.38
CA GLY A 122 13.12 14.57 1.28
C GLY A 122 13.61 15.77 0.46
N PRO A 123 13.37 17.01 0.92
CA PRO A 123 14.02 18.18 0.33
C PRO A 123 15.54 18.01 0.45
N GLY A 124 16.18 17.57 -0.64
CA GLY A 124 17.60 17.19 -0.69
C GLY A 124 17.98 16.21 -1.81
N ASP A 125 17.01 15.52 -2.44
CA ASP A 125 17.25 14.54 -3.52
C ASP A 125 16.93 15.11 -4.94
N PHE A 126 17.36 16.34 -5.23
CA PHE A 126 17.35 16.93 -6.59
C PHE A 126 18.73 17.44 -7.00
#